data_AF-A0A6N7LGU1-F1
#
_entry.id   AF-A0A6N7LGU1-F1
#
_cell.length_a   1.000
_cell.length_b   1.000
_cell.length_c   1.000
_cell.angle_alpha   90.00
_cell.angle_beta   90.00
_cell.angle_gamma   90.00
#
_symmetry.space_group_name_H-M   'P 1'
#
loop_
_entity.id
_entity.type
_entity.pdbx_description
1 polymer ?
#
loop_
_entity_poly.entity_id
_entity_poly.type
_entity_poly.pdbx_seq_one_letter_code
_entity_poly.pdbx_strand_id
1 'polypeptide(L)'
;MWPQVPVQRCAVHKHRNLLTHAPKRLREEIGVDYADMIYARTVKEVKQRRKAFIRKWRLRCRAVADSLEEGATAFHLPALPSEQWRSLRKTNAVERLHEEVQA
;
A
#
# COMPACT_ATOMS: atom_id res chain seq x y z
N MET A 1 27.95 0.01 -3.09
CA MET A 1 26.60 -0.41 -2.64
C MET A 1 26.12 0.61 -1.63
N TRP A 2 24.88 1.11 -1.73
CA TRP A 2 24.35 2.16 -0.84
C TRP A 2 23.52 1.50 0.27
N PRO A 3 24.09 1.26 1.48
CA PRO A 3 23.43 0.44 2.52
C PRO A 3 22.36 1.20 3.30
N GLN A 4 22.22 2.51 3.06
CA GLN A 4 21.52 3.45 3.93
C GLN A 4 20.25 4.04 3.31
N VAL A 5 19.87 3.61 2.11
CA VAL A 5 18.66 4.12 1.45
C VAL A 5 17.46 3.33 1.98
N PRO A 6 16.49 3.97 2.63
CA PRO A 6 15.26 3.30 3.03
C PRO A 6 14.55 2.76 1.78
N VAL A 7 14.48 1.44 1.63
CA VAL A 7 13.75 0.82 0.52
C VAL A 7 12.26 0.91 0.83
N GLN A 8 11.58 1.87 0.20
CA GLN A 8 10.12 1.94 0.24
C GLN A 8 9.54 1.08 -0.88
N ARG A 9 8.58 0.20 -0.57
CA ARG A 9 7.76 -0.45 -1.61
C ARG A 9 6.63 0.49 -2.04
N CYS A 10 6.53 0.71 -3.35
CA CYS A 10 5.50 1.53 -3.98
C CYS A 10 4.07 1.06 -3.63
N ALA A 11 3.20 1.98 -3.24
CA ALA A 11 1.80 1.68 -2.88
C ALA A 11 0.99 1.15 -4.08
N VAL A 12 1.27 1.66 -5.29
CA VAL A 12 0.62 1.19 -6.54
C VAL A 12 0.96 -0.27 -6.81
N HIS A 13 2.25 -0.63 -6.79
CA HIS A 13 2.67 -2.02 -6.96
C HIS A 13 2.14 -2.91 -5.84
N LYS A 14 2.05 -2.37 -4.61
CA LYS A 14 1.47 -3.12 -3.53
C LYS A 14 -0.01 -3.40 -3.76
N HIS A 15 -0.79 -2.42 -4.21
CA HIS A 15 -2.18 -2.60 -4.57
C HIS A 15 -2.35 -3.67 -5.66
N ARG A 16 -1.58 -3.57 -6.75
CA ARG A 16 -1.60 -4.59 -7.83
C ARG A 16 -1.31 -5.99 -7.30
N ASN A 17 -0.33 -6.15 -6.42
CA ASN A 17 -0.03 -7.43 -5.78
C ASN A 17 -1.18 -7.93 -4.88
N LEU A 18 -1.95 -7.06 -4.23
CA LEU A 18 -3.13 -7.51 -3.48
C LEU A 18 -4.20 -8.05 -4.43
N LEU A 19 -4.39 -7.40 -5.59
CA LEU A 19 -5.41 -7.79 -6.57
C LEU A 19 -5.07 -9.10 -7.29
N THR A 20 -3.80 -9.48 -7.41
CA THR A 20 -3.40 -10.78 -7.97
C THR A 20 -3.79 -11.94 -7.06
N HIS A 21 -3.73 -11.75 -5.74
CA HIS A 21 -4.15 -12.76 -4.75
C HIS A 21 -5.67 -12.76 -4.49
N ALA A 22 -6.42 -11.83 -5.08
CA ALA A 22 -7.83 -11.63 -4.82
C ALA A 22 -8.75 -12.23 -5.90
N PRO A 23 -9.81 -12.96 -5.51
CA PRO A 23 -10.91 -13.28 -6.41
C PRO A 23 -11.53 -12.01 -7.01
N LYS A 24 -11.91 -12.03 -8.30
CA LYS A 24 -12.42 -10.85 -9.03
C LYS A 24 -13.51 -10.09 -8.28
N ARG A 25 -14.47 -10.81 -7.67
CA ARG A 25 -15.61 -10.23 -6.91
C ARG A 25 -15.20 -9.40 -5.69
N LEU A 26 -13.98 -9.59 -5.16
CA LEU A 26 -13.49 -8.90 -3.96
C LEU A 26 -12.57 -7.72 -4.29
N ARG A 27 -12.18 -7.55 -5.56
CA ARG A 27 -11.15 -6.58 -5.97
C ARG A 27 -11.55 -5.13 -5.71
N GLU A 28 -12.81 -4.79 -6.01
CA GLU A 28 -13.34 -3.45 -5.76
C GLU A 28 -13.25 -3.10 -4.27
N GLU A 29 -13.72 -3.99 -3.41
CA GLU A 29 -13.71 -3.77 -1.97
C GLU A 29 -12.29 -3.72 -1.38
N ILE A 30 -11.37 -4.54 -1.90
CA ILE A 30 -9.94 -4.43 -1.54
C ILE A 30 -9.41 -3.05 -1.92
N GLY A 31 -9.76 -2.55 -3.11
CA GLY A 31 -9.34 -1.23 -3.57
C GLY A 31 -9.83 -0.11 -2.65
N VAL A 32 -11.10 -0.17 -2.23
CA VAL A 32 -11.68 0.80 -1.28
C VAL A 32 -10.97 0.76 0.07
N ASP A 33 -10.83 -0.42 0.68
CA ASP A 33 -10.17 -0.56 1.98
C ASP A 33 -8.68 -0.16 1.92
N TYR A 34 -8.01 -0.48 0.82
CA TYR A 34 -6.61 -0.14 0.60
C TYR A 34 -6.43 1.37 0.40
N ALA A 35 -7.33 2.01 -0.35
CA ALA A 35 -7.34 3.46 -0.54
C ALA A 35 -7.58 4.19 0.79
N ASP A 36 -8.59 3.79 1.58
CA ASP A 36 -8.86 4.38 2.91
C ASP A 36 -7.61 4.30 3.82
N MET A 37 -6.90 3.18 3.80
CA MET A 37 -5.65 3.02 4.54
C MET A 37 -4.52 3.95 4.04
N ILE A 38 -4.27 4.03 2.73
CA ILE A 38 -3.16 4.81 2.16
C ILE A 38 -3.41 6.33 2.21
N TYR A 39 -4.67 6.76 2.10
CA TYR A 39 -5.06 8.17 2.13
C TYR A 39 -5.31 8.72 3.53
N ALA A 40 -5.21 7.90 4.57
CA ALA A 40 -5.25 8.33 5.96
C ALA A 40 -4.30 9.50 6.26
N ARG A 41 -4.71 10.39 7.17
CA ARG A 41 -4.02 11.67 7.42
C ARG A 41 -2.88 11.53 8.42
N THR A 42 -2.93 10.52 9.28
CA THR A 42 -1.98 10.33 10.37
C THR A 42 -1.41 8.92 10.43
N VAL A 43 -0.24 8.77 11.06
CA VAL A 43 0.39 7.46 11.30
C VAL A 43 -0.52 6.54 12.10
N LYS A 44 -1.17 7.11 13.12
CA LYS A 44 -2.08 6.39 14.00
C LYS A 44 -3.23 5.81 13.20
N GLU A 45 -3.81 6.61 12.31
CA GLU A 45 -4.88 6.19 11.42
C GLU A 45 -4.44 5.11 10.43
N VAL A 46 -3.28 5.27 9.76
CA VAL A 46 -2.74 4.24 8.85
C VAL A 46 -2.58 2.92 9.61
N LYS A 47 -1.98 2.95 10.80
CA LYS A 47 -1.79 1.75 11.65
C LYS A 47 -3.12 1.13 12.06
N GLN A 48 -4.12 1.93 12.41
CA GLN A 48 -5.44 1.45 12.79
C GLN A 48 -6.17 0.80 11.62
N ARG A 49 -6.23 1.49 10.47
CA ARG A 49 -6.86 0.99 9.24
C ARG A 49 -6.15 -0.25 8.70
N ARG A 50 -4.82 -0.31 8.80
CA ARG A 50 -4.05 -1.52 8.47
C ARG A 50 -4.46 -2.71 9.34
N LYS A 51 -4.59 -2.53 10.65
CA LYS A 51 -5.06 -3.60 11.55
C LYS A 51 -6.49 -4.05 11.18
N ALA A 52 -7.37 -3.10 10.86
CA ALA A 52 -8.73 -3.40 10.43
C ALA A 52 -8.74 -4.17 9.10
N PHE A 53 -7.96 -3.73 8.11
CA PHE A 53 -7.77 -4.40 6.82
C PHE A 53 -7.34 -5.85 7.03
N ILE A 54 -6.25 -6.09 7.78
CA ILE A 54 -5.73 -7.45 8.00
C ILE A 54 -6.78 -8.33 8.68
N ARG A 55 -7.49 -7.82 9.71
CA ARG A 55 -8.55 -8.59 10.39
C ARG A 55 -9.68 -8.98 9.44
N LYS A 56 -10.18 -8.03 8.65
CA LYS A 56 -11.25 -8.26 7.67
C LYS A 56 -10.81 -9.27 6.60
N TRP A 57 -9.63 -9.05 6.01
CA TRP A 57 -9.17 -9.85 4.88
C TRP A 57 -8.62 -11.21 5.31
N ARG A 58 -8.15 -11.41 6.54
CA ARG A 58 -7.85 -12.76 7.06
C ARG A 58 -9.07 -13.69 7.03
N LEU A 59 -10.26 -13.16 7.27
CA LEU A 59 -11.51 -13.93 7.26
C LEU A 59 -12.02 -14.17 5.83
N ARG A 60 -11.82 -13.22 4.92
CA ARG A 60 -12.41 -13.26 3.58
C ARG A 60 -11.48 -13.80 2.49
N CYS A 61 -10.19 -13.53 2.60
CA CYS A 61 -9.15 -13.99 1.70
C CYS A 61 -7.77 -13.90 2.37
N ARG A 62 -7.34 -14.99 3.01
CA ARG A 62 -6.07 -15.05 3.75
C ARG A 62 -4.86 -14.58 2.92
N ALA A 63 -4.78 -14.98 1.64
CA ALA A 63 -3.68 -14.59 0.76
C ALA A 63 -3.53 -13.06 0.57
N VAL A 64 -4.64 -12.31 0.60
CA VAL A 64 -4.61 -10.84 0.54
C VAL A 64 -4.06 -10.24 1.82
N ALA A 65 -4.43 -10.80 2.98
CA ALA A 65 -3.91 -10.36 4.27
C ALA A 65 -2.42 -10.69 4.43
N ASP A 66 -2.04 -11.93 4.12
CA ASP A 66 -0.65 -12.40 4.20
C ASP A 66 0.26 -11.57 3.28
N SER A 67 -0.17 -11.33 2.04
CA SER A 67 0.53 -10.43 1.13
C SER A 67 0.72 -9.06 1.78
N LEU A 68 -0.32 -8.44 2.35
CA LEU A 68 -0.20 -7.13 2.98
C LEU A 68 0.81 -7.14 4.16
N GLU A 69 0.84 -8.21 4.95
CA GLU A 69 1.78 -8.40 6.06
C GLU A 69 3.21 -8.58 5.58
N GLU A 70 3.47 -9.34 4.51
CA GLU A 70 4.80 -9.45 3.87
C GLU A 70 5.29 -8.12 3.28
N GLY A 71 4.36 -7.22 2.93
CA GLY A 71 4.68 -5.85 2.52
C GLY A 71 4.95 -4.90 3.69
N ALA A 72 4.74 -5.31 4.95
CA ALA A 72 4.80 -4.46 6.13
C ALA A 72 6.19 -3.98 6.49
N THR A 73 7.20 -4.82 6.28
CA THR A 73 8.58 -4.55 6.68
C THR A 73 9.18 -3.35 5.94
N ALA A 74 8.53 -2.86 4.87
CA ALA A 74 8.97 -1.71 4.07
C ALA A 74 8.22 -0.39 4.36
N PHE A 75 7.25 -0.37 5.28
CA PHE A 75 6.63 0.87 5.74
C PHE A 75 7.24 1.31 7.07
N HIS A 76 8.54 1.62 7.06
CA HIS A 76 9.20 2.37 8.13
C HIS A 76 8.73 3.84 8.13
N LEU A 77 7.43 4.04 8.30
CA LEU A 77 6.76 5.31 8.52
C LEU A 77 7.14 6.03 9.84
N PRO A 78 7.77 5.43 10.87
CA PRO A 78 8.16 6.20 12.06
C PRO A 78 9.38 7.12 11.86
N ALA A 79 10.15 6.97 10.79
CA ALA A 79 11.42 7.69 10.61
C ALA A 79 11.32 8.95 9.73
N LEU A 80 10.16 9.25 9.14
CA LEU A 80 10.02 10.33 8.16
C LEU A 80 8.93 11.34 8.55
N PRO A 81 9.20 12.66 8.46
CA PRO A 81 8.20 13.70 8.68
C PRO A 81 6.97 13.51 7.79
N SER A 82 5.80 13.86 8.30
CA SER A 82 4.49 13.75 7.63
C SER A 82 4.46 14.42 6.25
N GLU A 83 5.30 15.42 6.01
CA GLU A 83 5.49 16.08 4.72
C GLU A 83 6.08 15.16 3.65
N GLN A 84 6.98 14.25 4.01
CA GLN A 84 7.56 13.28 3.08
C GLN A 84 6.58 12.18 2.69
N TRP A 85 5.49 12.02 3.44
CA TRP A 85 4.46 11.04 3.13
C TRP A 85 3.72 11.39 1.85
N ARG A 86 3.65 12.68 1.48
CA ARG A 86 3.16 13.06 0.15
C ARG A 86 4.07 12.50 -0.93
N SER A 87 5.39 12.55 -0.78
CA SER A 87 6.35 11.98 -1.75
C SER A 87 6.30 10.45 -1.79
N LEU A 88 6.14 9.78 -0.63
CA LEU A 88 5.95 8.33 -0.52
C LEU A 88 4.61 7.86 -1.13
N ARG A 89 3.56 8.70 -1.06
CA ARG A 89 2.23 8.52 -1.69
C ARG A 89 2.22 8.89 -3.18
N LYS A 90 3.09 9.81 -3.60
CA LYS A 90 3.29 10.27 -4.99
C LYS A 90 4.01 9.24 -5.88
N THR A 91 3.90 7.95 -5.58
CA THR A 91 3.93 6.95 -6.67
C THR A 91 2.67 7.01 -7.56
N ASN A 92 1.71 7.91 -7.27
CA ASN A 92 0.75 8.40 -8.27
C ASN A 92 1.35 9.35 -9.33
N ALA A 93 2.56 9.91 -9.13
CA ALA A 93 3.25 10.62 -10.23
C ALA A 93 3.76 9.65 -11.31
N VAL A 94 3.85 8.36 -10.99
CA VAL A 94 4.20 7.30 -11.95
C VAL A 94 3.00 6.96 -12.85
N GLU A 95 1.75 7.17 -12.43
CA GLU A 95 0.61 7.04 -13.37
C GLU A 95 0.61 8.19 -14.39
N ARG A 96 1.19 9.35 -14.07
CA ARG A 96 1.40 10.44 -15.05
C ARG A 96 2.66 10.27 -15.91
N LEU A 97 3.58 9.36 -15.55
CA LEU A 97 4.78 9.02 -16.33
C LEU A 97 4.69 7.68 -17.07
N HIS A 98 3.78 6.78 -16.70
CA HIS A 98 3.53 5.53 -17.43
C HIS A 98 2.53 5.67 -18.57
N GLU A 99 1.76 6.77 -18.65
CA GLU A 99 1.01 7.10 -19.87
C GLU A 99 1.94 7.49 -21.04
N GLU A 100 3.15 8.01 -20.77
CA GLU A 100 4.11 8.41 -21.82
C GLU A 100 5.08 7.30 -22.29
N VAL A 101 5.13 6.14 -21.63
CA VAL A 101 6.09 5.06 -21.99
C VAL A 101 5.38 3.81 -22.56
N GLN A 102 4.11 3.94 -22.96
CA GLN A 102 3.42 2.96 -23.81
C GLN A 102 2.71 3.61 -25.01
N ALA A 103 3.34 4.63 -25.62
CA ALA A 103 3.04 5.08 -26.97
C ALA A 103 3.96 4.38 -27.99
#